data_AF-A0AAV8ZTH2-F1
#
_entry.id   AF-A0AAV8ZTH2-F1
#
_cell.length_a   1.000
_cell.length_b   1.000
_cell.length_c   1.000
_cell.angle_alpha   90.00
_cell.angle_beta   90.00
_cell.angle_gamma   90.00
#
_symmetry.space_group_name_H-M   'P 1'
#
loop_
_entity.id
_entity.type
_entity.pdbx_description
1 polymer ?
#
loop_
_entity_poly.entity_id
_entity_poly.type
_entity_poly.pdbx_seq_one_letter_code
_entity_poly.pdbx_strand_id
1 'polypeptide(L)'
;MVMVYIVFQNDGSFGLMLVFDSLMWIIVALLQTLLIAAACDGLAREANKIGKICYILLNDVPTIPITDHDTILRQELLSIAEQATVRQPLISAAGFFEVDYGMMGFIVASVTSYIIVTIQFISD
;
A
#
# COMPACT_ATOMS: atom_id res chain seq x y z
N MET A 1 20.00 -16.89 3.08
CA MET A 1 20.59 -15.84 2.23
C MET A 1 22.06 -15.57 2.57
N VAL A 2 22.45 -15.39 3.84
CA VAL A 2 23.87 -15.21 4.26
C VAL A 2 24.74 -16.47 4.05
N MET A 3 24.16 -17.68 4.09
CA MET A 3 24.93 -18.93 4.04
C MET A 3 25.44 -19.34 2.64
N VAL A 4 24.97 -18.70 1.56
CA VAL A 4 25.40 -19.03 0.18
C VAL A 4 26.67 -18.27 -0.21
N TYR A 5 26.91 -17.11 0.41
CA TYR A 5 28.00 -16.20 0.05
C TYR A 5 29.40 -16.68 0.49
N ILE A 6 29.49 -17.53 1.52
CA ILE A 6 30.79 -17.90 2.12
C ILE A 6 31.52 -19.01 1.33
N VAL A 7 30.83 -19.73 0.42
CA VAL A 7 31.37 -20.98 -0.16
C VAL A 7 32.05 -20.81 -1.55
N PHE A 8 31.89 -19.70 -2.26
CA PHE A 8 32.19 -19.66 -3.72
C PHE A 8 33.02 -18.44 -4.20
N GLN A 9 34.08 -18.07 -3.48
CA GLN A 9 34.91 -16.89 -3.79
C GLN A 9 36.13 -17.25 -4.65
N ASN A 10 36.02 -17.45 -5.98
CA ASN A 10 37.23 -17.40 -6.85
C ASN A 10 37.05 -17.33 -8.41
N ASP A 11 36.20 -16.47 -9.00
CA ASP A 11 36.34 -16.17 -10.46
C ASP A 11 35.64 -14.85 -10.89
N GLY A 12 36.25 -14.07 -11.80
CA GLY A 12 35.73 -12.75 -12.23
C GLY A 12 34.38 -12.76 -12.96
N SER A 13 34.01 -13.89 -13.56
CA SER A 13 32.67 -14.11 -14.16
C SER A 13 31.56 -14.16 -13.09
N PHE A 14 31.90 -14.60 -11.88
CA PHE A 14 30.97 -14.72 -10.76
C PHE A 14 30.48 -13.36 -10.24
N GLY A 15 31.36 -12.35 -10.23
CA GLY A 15 31.01 -11.00 -9.80
C GLY A 15 29.89 -10.39 -10.66
N LEU A 16 29.97 -10.56 -11.98
CA LEU A 16 28.91 -10.13 -12.90
C LEU A 16 27.60 -10.87 -12.66
N MET A 17 27.64 -12.19 -12.47
CA MET A 17 26.45 -13.00 -12.20
C MET A 17 25.74 -12.57 -10.91
N LEU A 18 26.50 -12.28 -9.85
CA LEU A 18 25.96 -11.75 -8.59
C LEU A 18 25.32 -10.37 -8.75
N VAL A 19 25.93 -9.48 -9.53
CA VAL A 19 25.35 -8.17 -9.82
C VAL A 19 24.00 -8.34 -10.53
N PHE A 20 23.93 -9.20 -11.55
CA PHE A 20 22.67 -9.48 -12.24
C PHE A 20 21.60 -10.06 -11.32
N ASP A 21 21.95 -11.05 -10.49
CA ASP A 21 21.01 -11.67 -9.55
C ASP A 21 20.47 -10.64 -8.53
N SER A 22 21.36 -9.81 -7.98
CA SER A 22 20.97 -8.76 -7.03
C SER A 22 20.05 -7.70 -7.67
N LEU A 23 20.32 -7.27 -8.91
CA LEU A 23 19.46 -6.32 -9.62
C LEU A 23 18.09 -6.92 -9.93
N MET A 24 18.04 -8.19 -10.35
CA MET A 24 16.80 -8.91 -10.59
C MET A 24 15.95 -8.96 -9.32
N TRP A 25 16.56 -9.29 -8.17
CA TRP A 25 15.88 -9.35 -6.89
C TRP A 25 15.33 -7.98 -6.45
N ILE A 26 16.12 -6.91 -6.61
CA ILE A 26 15.69 -5.54 -6.30
C ILE A 26 14.48 -5.15 -7.17
N ILE A 27 14.51 -5.45 -8.47
CA ILE A 27 13.41 -5.14 -9.39
C ILE A 27 12.14 -5.90 -8.98
N VAL A 28 12.25 -7.20 -8.68
CA VAL A 28 11.11 -8.02 -8.23
C VAL A 28 10.52 -7.47 -6.93
N ALA A 29 11.36 -7.12 -5.95
CA ALA A 29 10.92 -6.56 -4.68
C ALA A 29 10.22 -5.21 -4.87
N LEU A 30 10.76 -4.32 -5.71
CA LEU A 30 10.14 -3.03 -6.00
C LEU A 30 8.78 -3.19 -6.70
N LEU A 31 8.68 -4.12 -7.66
CA LEU A 31 7.42 -4.41 -8.35
C LEU A 31 6.36 -4.96 -7.40
N GLN A 32 6.73 -5.89 -6.51
CA GLN A 32 5.80 -6.43 -5.52
C GLN A 32 5.27 -5.33 -4.59
N THR A 33 6.16 -4.49 -4.08
CA THR A 33 5.78 -3.39 -3.19
C THR A 33 4.88 -2.38 -3.92
N LEU A 34 5.17 -2.08 -5.20
CA LEU A 34 4.37 -1.20 -6.03
C LEU A 34 2.95 -1.75 -6.25
N LEU A 35 2.82 -3.04 -6.57
CA LEU A 35 1.52 -3.67 -6.78
C LEU A 35 0.67 -3.65 -5.51
N ILE A 36 1.30 -3.91 -4.36
CA ILE A 36 0.63 -3.84 -3.06
C ILE A 36 0.17 -2.40 -2.76
N ALA A 37 1.06 -1.43 -2.94
CA ALA A 37 0.74 -0.01 -2.73
C ALA A 37 -0.40 0.45 -3.66
N ALA A 38 -0.39 0.04 -4.93
CA ALA A 38 -1.43 0.35 -5.90
C ALA A 38 -2.80 -0.22 -5.50
N ALA A 39 -2.81 -1.47 -5.03
CA ALA A 39 -4.05 -2.11 -4.57
C ALA A 39 -4.60 -1.44 -3.31
N CYS A 40 -3.73 -1.10 -2.35
CA CYS A 40 -4.13 -0.45 -1.11
C CYS A 40 -4.62 0.99 -1.33
N ASP A 41 -3.93 1.77 -2.18
CA ASP A 41 -4.38 3.10 -2.58
C ASP A 41 -5.72 3.05 -3.33
N GLY A 42 -5.88 2.09 -4.25
CA GLY A 42 -7.15 1.84 -4.94
C GLY A 42 -8.28 1.55 -3.97
N LEU A 43 -8.04 0.68 -2.98
CA LEU A 43 -9.00 0.39 -1.92
C LEU A 43 -9.35 1.63 -1.10
N ALA A 44 -8.34 2.41 -0.66
CA ALA A 44 -8.56 3.63 0.10
C ALA A 44 -9.38 4.67 -0.68
N ARG A 45 -9.16 4.77 -2.00
CA ARG A 45 -9.92 5.67 -2.88
C ARG A 45 -11.37 5.22 -3.07
N GLU A 46 -11.63 3.93 -3.20
CA GLU A 46 -13.01 3.42 -3.27
C GLU A 46 -13.72 3.48 -1.92
N ALA A 47 -13.01 3.17 -0.84
CA ALA A 47 -13.48 3.29 0.53
C ALA A 47 -13.99 4.71 0.84
N ASN A 48 -13.28 5.73 0.37
CA ASN A 48 -13.68 7.13 0.48
C ASN A 48 -15.01 7.48 -0.20
N LYS A 49 -15.42 6.68 -1.20
CA LYS A 49 -16.70 6.91 -1.91
C LYS A 49 -17.89 6.30 -1.18
N ILE A 50 -17.67 5.36 -0.25
CA ILE A 50 -18.75 4.64 0.46
C ILE A 50 -19.70 5.64 1.13
N GLY A 51 -19.18 6.61 1.88
CA GLY A 51 -20.01 7.62 2.54
C GLY A 51 -20.91 8.38 1.55
N LYS A 52 -20.34 8.83 0.42
CA LYS A 52 -21.10 9.53 -0.64
C LYS A 52 -22.17 8.62 -1.25
N ILE A 53 -21.84 7.36 -1.52
CA ILE A 53 -22.79 6.38 -2.06
C ILE A 53 -23.95 6.17 -1.08
N CYS A 54 -23.66 5.99 0.21
CA CYS A 54 -24.68 5.84 1.24
C CYS A 54 -25.61 7.07 1.32
N TYR A 55 -25.08 8.29 1.24
CA TYR A 55 -25.92 9.50 1.20
C TYR A 55 -26.75 9.63 -0.08
N ILE A 56 -26.23 9.17 -1.22
CA ILE A 56 -27.01 9.11 -2.47
C ILE A 56 -28.17 8.12 -2.31
N LEU A 57 -27.90 6.90 -1.83
CA LEU A 57 -28.95 5.90 -1.59
C LEU A 57 -29.96 6.38 -0.55
N LEU A 58 -29.53 7.14 0.46
CA LEU A 58 -30.42 7.71 1.47
C LEU A 58 -31.43 8.69 0.88
N ASN A 59 -31.10 9.38 -0.22
CA ASN A 59 -32.03 10.27 -0.91
C ASN A 59 -33.10 9.51 -1.69
N ASP A 60 -32.84 8.25 -2.06
CA ASP A 60 -33.81 7.38 -2.74
C ASP A 60 -34.81 6.75 -1.74
N VAL A 61 -34.50 6.77 -0.43
CA VAL A 61 -35.38 6.29 0.63
C VAL A 61 -36.40 7.38 1.03
N PRO A 62 -37.70 7.05 1.20
CA PRO A 62 -38.71 8.02 1.63
C PRO A 62 -38.30 8.77 2.89
N THR A 63 -38.48 10.09 2.89
CA THR A 63 -38.14 10.94 4.05
C THR A 63 -39.02 10.63 5.26
N ILE A 64 -40.28 10.27 5.00
CA ILE A 64 -41.22 9.75 5.98
C ILE A 64 -41.32 8.25 5.67
N PRO A 65 -40.76 7.37 6.51
CA PRO A 65 -40.78 5.93 6.26
C PRO A 65 -42.23 5.44 6.25
N ILE A 66 -42.56 4.66 5.22
CA ILE A 66 -43.90 4.10 5.02
C ILE A 66 -43.95 2.68 5.60
N THR A 67 -42.81 1.99 5.57
CA THR A 67 -42.64 0.64 6.09
C THR A 67 -41.56 0.58 7.16
N ASP A 68 -41.62 -0.45 8.02
CA ASP A 68 -40.56 -0.75 8.97
C ASP A 68 -39.22 -0.99 8.24
N HIS A 69 -39.27 -1.53 7.02
CA HIS A 69 -38.08 -1.73 6.20
C HIS A 69 -37.39 -0.41 5.85
N ASP A 70 -38.15 0.62 5.44
CA ASP A 70 -37.59 1.94 5.11
C ASP A 70 -36.88 2.56 6.31
N THR A 71 -37.48 2.39 7.50
CA THR A 71 -36.92 2.88 8.76
C THR A 71 -35.57 2.23 9.06
N ILE A 72 -35.50 0.90 8.96
CA ILE A 72 -34.26 0.13 9.17
C ILE A 72 -33.22 0.50 8.11
N LEU A 73 -33.60 0.53 6.83
CA LEU A 73 -32.69 0.83 5.72
C LEU A 73 -32.07 2.22 5.87
N ARG A 74 -32.88 3.22 6.24
CA ARG A 74 -32.42 4.59 6.50
C ARG A 74 -31.40 4.62 7.64
N GLN A 75 -31.67 3.90 8.72
CA GLN A 75 -30.80 3.85 9.90
C GLN A 75 -29.46 3.17 9.58
N GLU A 76 -29.48 2.05 8.85
CA GLU A 76 -28.27 1.34 8.43
C GLU A 76 -27.43 2.17 7.46
N LEU A 77 -28.05 2.82 6.47
CA LEU A 77 -27.34 3.70 5.53
C LEU A 77 -26.67 4.88 6.24
N LEU A 78 -27.35 5.49 7.21
CA LEU A 78 -26.76 6.56 8.03
C LEU A 78 -25.59 6.05 8.88
N SER A 79 -25.76 4.90 9.54
CA SER A 79 -24.71 4.27 10.35
C SER A 79 -23.46 3.98 9.52
N ILE A 80 -23.62 3.39 8.33
CA ILE A 80 -22.50 3.11 7.41
C ILE A 80 -21.88 4.42 6.90
N ALA A 81 -22.70 5.41 6.54
CA ALA A 81 -22.19 6.69 6.06
C ALA A 81 -21.33 7.39 7.12
N GLU A 82 -21.81 7.45 8.36
CA GLU A 82 -21.07 8.02 9.49
C GLU A 82 -19.78 7.26 9.75
N GLN A 83 -19.84 5.93 9.83
CA GLN A 83 -18.64 5.10 10.05
C GLN A 83 -17.62 5.25 8.93
N ALA A 84 -18.04 5.23 7.66
CA ALA A 84 -17.16 5.40 6.52
C ALA A 84 -16.54 6.81 6.45
N THR A 85 -17.26 7.83 6.93
CA THR A 85 -16.75 9.21 6.96
C THR A 85 -15.76 9.43 8.10
N VAL A 86 -16.02 8.86 9.27
CA VAL A 86 -15.19 9.03 10.47
C VAL A 86 -13.99 8.09 10.49
N ARG A 87 -14.16 6.85 10.02
CA ARG A 87 -13.14 5.79 10.02
C ARG A 87 -12.93 5.27 8.61
N GLN A 88 -12.24 6.07 7.81
CA GLN A 88 -11.88 5.67 6.46
C GLN A 88 -11.04 4.37 6.52
N PRO A 89 -11.46 3.31 5.83
CA PRO A 89 -10.68 2.08 5.76
C PRO A 89 -9.34 2.36 5.07
N LEU A 90 -8.26 2.19 5.82
CA LEU A 90 -6.88 2.32 5.37
C LEU A 90 -6.14 1.03 5.70
N ILE A 91 -5.25 0.60 4.81
CA ILE A 91 -4.41 -0.56 5.04
C ILE A 91 -3.12 -0.06 5.68
N SER A 92 -2.81 -0.53 6.89
CA SER A 92 -1.54 -0.27 7.55
C SER A 92 -0.67 -1.52 7.60
N ALA A 93 0.63 -1.33 7.46
CA ALA A 93 1.61 -2.39 7.70
C ALA A 93 1.78 -2.55 9.21
N ALA A 94 1.01 -3.47 9.81
CA ALA A 94 1.04 -3.76 11.25
C ALA A 94 0.91 -2.52 12.17
N GLY A 95 0.25 -1.46 11.70
CA GLY A 95 0.06 -0.21 12.44
C GLY A 95 1.25 0.76 12.41
N PHE A 96 2.34 0.47 11.69
CA PHE A 96 3.50 1.38 11.61
C PHE A 96 3.30 2.52 10.63
N PHE A 97 2.83 2.21 9.42
CA PHE A 97 2.60 3.17 8.36
C PHE A 97 1.48 2.69 7.44
N GLU A 98 0.84 3.63 6.76
CA GLU A 98 -0.15 3.36 5.72
C GLU A 98 0.54 2.87 4.45
N VAL A 99 -0.05 1.87 3.82
CA VAL A 99 0.48 1.25 2.60
C VAL A 99 -0.14 1.97 1.41
N ASP A 100 0.55 3.00 0.92
CA ASP A 100 0.10 3.84 -0.20
C ASP A 100 1.26 4.20 -1.14
N TYR A 101 0.99 5.04 -2.15
CA TYR A 101 2.04 5.56 -3.02
C TYR A 101 3.03 6.49 -2.30
N GLY A 102 2.63 7.12 -1.19
CA GLY A 102 3.50 7.90 -0.33
C GLY A 102 4.62 7.04 0.26
N MET A 103 4.27 5.88 0.81
CA MET A 103 5.21 4.86 1.30
C MET A 103 6.22 4.47 0.23
N MET A 104 5.79 4.26 -1.02
CA MET A 104 6.71 3.94 -2.12
C MET A 104 7.74 5.04 -2.36
N GLY A 105 7.33 6.31 -2.28
CA GLY A 105 8.24 7.45 -2.35
C GLY A 105 9.28 7.42 -1.23
N PHE A 106 8.87 7.13 0.00
CA PHE A 106 9.78 6.99 1.15
C PHE A 106 10.78 5.85 0.96
N ILE A 107 10.35 4.69 0.46
CA ILE A 107 11.22 3.54 0.20
C ILE A 107 12.28 3.91 -0.86
N VAL A 108 11.87 4.47 -1.99
CA VAL A 108 12.79 4.86 -3.07
C VAL A 108 13.79 5.91 -2.60
N ALA A 109 13.33 6.93 -1.86
CA ALA A 109 14.19 7.94 -1.28
C ALA A 109 15.22 7.33 -0.33
N SER A 110 14.78 6.46 0.59
CA SER A 110 15.64 5.80 1.57
C SER A 110 16.70 4.94 0.89
N VAL A 111 16.31 4.09 -0.07
CA VAL A 111 17.24 3.25 -0.84
C VAL A 111 18.25 4.11 -1.59
N THR A 112 17.80 5.16 -2.26
CA THR A 112 18.68 6.09 -2.99
C THR A 112 19.68 6.76 -2.05
N SER A 113 19.24 7.22 -0.88
CA SER A 113 20.12 7.80 0.14
C SER A 113 21.18 6.81 0.61
N TYR A 114 20.80 5.55 0.89
CA TYR A 114 21.76 4.52 1.28
C TYR A 114 22.78 4.22 0.16
N ILE A 115 22.36 4.19 -1.10
CA ILE A 115 23.26 4.01 -2.24
C ILE A 115 24.28 5.15 -2.31
N ILE A 116 23.83 6.40 -2.22
CA ILE A 116 24.70 7.59 -2.27
C ILE A 116 25.74 7.52 -1.15
N VAL A 117 25.30 7.26 0.08
CA VAL A 117 26.19 7.15 1.25
C VAL A 117 27.21 6.01 1.06
N THR A 118 26.77 4.86 0.56
CA THR A 118 27.66 3.71 0.33
C THR A 118 28.71 4.02 -0.74
N ILE A 119 28.33 4.69 -1.83
CA ILE A 119 29.27 5.11 -2.89
C ILE A 119 30.32 6.07 -2.33
N GLN A 120 29.92 7.01 -1.47
CA GLN A 120 30.85 7.96 -0.84
C GLN A 120 31.90 7.22 0.02
N PHE A 121 31.48 6.27 0.85
CA PHE A 121 32.39 5.52 1.72
C PHE A 121 33.19 4.40 1.02
N ILE A 122 32.77 3.95 -0.17
CA ILE A 122 33.56 3.03 -1.00
C ILE A 122 34.66 3.77 -1.78
N SER A 123 34.44 5.06 -2.06
CA SER A 123 35.39 5.88 -2.80
C SER A 123 36.54 6.44 -1.94
N ASP A 124 36.48 6.26 -0.61
CA ASP A 124 37.54 6.56 0.36
C ASP A 124 38.27 5.28 0.80
#